data_AF-A0A7J2H6K4-F1
#
_entry.id   AF-A0A7J2H6K4-F1
#
_cell.length_a   1.000
_cell.length_b   1.000
_cell.length_c   1.000
_cell.angle_alpha   90.00
_cell.angle_beta   90.00
_cell.angle_gamma   90.00
#
_symmetry.space_group_name_H-M   'P 1'
#
loop_
_entity.id
_entity.type
_entity.pdbx_description
1 polymer ?
#
loop_
_entity_poly.entity_id
_entity_poly.type
_entity_poly.pdbx_seq_one_letter_code
_entity_poly.pdbx_strand_id
1 'polypeptide(L)' 'MSREFKVGLTWRALFAIITAALLFIPINLYLNLVTGGTIAIAALYVIAILFSELSRIAGSPLTMNEIFVI' A
#
# COMPACT_ATOMS: atom_id res chain seq x y z
N MET A 1 -0.38 -16.77 25.31
CA MET A 1 -0.17 -16.41 23.90
C MET A 1 0.83 -15.25 23.86
N SER A 2 2.13 -15.56 23.78
CA SER A 2 3.18 -14.55 23.66
C SER A 2 3.03 -13.86 22.29
N ARG A 3 2.62 -12.59 22.28
CA ARG A 3 2.62 -11.77 21.07
C ARG A 3 4.07 -11.34 20.83
N GLU A 4 4.81 -12.13 20.07
CA GLU A 4 6.10 -11.68 19.55
C GLU A 4 5.86 -10.53 18.57
N PHE A 5 6.50 -9.38 18.82
CA PHE A 5 6.48 -8.24 17.91
C PHE A 5 7.25 -8.61 16.64
N LYS A 6 6.53 -8.84 15.54
CA LYS A 6 7.12 -9.04 14.22
C LYS A 6 7.26 -7.69 13.51
N VAL A 7 8.44 -7.43 12.97
CA VAL A 7 8.74 -6.20 12.22
C VAL A 7 7.91 -6.18 10.93
N GLY A 8 7.03 -5.18 10.80
CA GLY A 8 6.23 -4.94 9.59
C GLY A 8 6.95 -4.06 8.56
N LEU A 9 7.87 -3.21 9.01
CA LEU A 9 8.70 -2.38 8.13
C LEU A 9 9.88 -3.20 7.61
N THR A 10 9.67 -3.92 6.52
CA THR A 10 10.73 -4.64 5.80
C THR A 10 11.20 -3.83 4.60
N TRP A 11 12.35 -4.19 4.01
CA TRP A 11 12.78 -3.59 2.74
C TRP A 11 11.72 -3.71 1.64
N ARG A 12 10.96 -4.80 1.66
CA ARG A 12 9.86 -5.06 0.71
C ARG A 12 8.71 -4.08 0.94
N ALA A 13 8.31 -3.88 2.19
CA ALA A 13 7.32 -2.86 2.57
C ALA A 13 7.81 -1.44 2.23
N LEU A 14 9.09 -1.14 2.44
CA LEU A 14 9.67 0.16 2.09
C LEU A 14 9.58 0.44 0.57
N PHE A 15 9.92 -0.54 -0.27
CA PHE A 15 9.75 -0.42 -1.72
C PHE A 15 8.28 -0.22 -2.12
N ALA A 16 7.37 -0.94 -1.46
CA ALA A 16 5.94 -0.76 -1.68
C ALA A 16 5.47 0.65 -1.32
N ILE A 17 5.87 1.18 -0.17
CA ILE A 17 5.53 2.53 0.29
C ILE A 17 6.10 3.60 -0.63
N ILE A 18 7.36 3.48 -1.05
CA ILE A 18 7.98 4.46 -1.96
C ILE A 18 7.26 4.45 -3.32
N THR A 19 6.99 3.26 -3.85
CA THR A 19 6.28 3.12 -5.13
C THR A 19 4.85 3.66 -5.03
N ALA A 20 4.16 3.34 -3.93
CA ALA A 20 2.86 3.90 -3.61
C ALA A 20 2.93 5.42 -3.57
N ALA A 21 3.82 6.02 -2.77
CA ALA A 21 3.94 7.47 -2.67
C ALA A 21 4.20 8.15 -4.02
N LEU A 22 5.13 7.62 -4.83
CA LEU A 22 5.47 8.18 -6.14
C LEU A 22 4.32 8.15 -7.14
N LEU A 23 3.48 7.10 -7.10
CA LEU A 23 2.34 6.97 -8.02
C LEU A 23 1.09 7.65 -7.46
N PHE A 24 0.76 7.41 -6.19
CA PHE A 24 -0.51 7.82 -5.60
C PHE A 24 -0.58 9.29 -5.27
N ILE A 25 0.52 9.94 -4.88
CA ILE A 25 0.50 11.39 -4.61
C ILE A 25 0.06 12.17 -5.86
N PRO A 26 0.69 12.01 -7.04
CA PRO A 26 0.25 12.73 -8.23
C PRO A 26 -1.11 12.27 -8.76
N ILE A 27 -1.43 10.97 -8.69
CA ILE A 27 -2.74 10.45 -9.12
C ILE A 27 -3.86 11.01 -8.24
N ASN A 28 -3.69 11.00 -6.93
CA ASN A 28 -4.68 11.53 -5.99
C ASN A 28 -4.86 13.04 -6.20
N LEU A 29 -3.77 13.79 -6.38
CA LEU A 29 -3.84 15.21 -6.69
C LEU A 29 -4.66 15.48 -7.96
N TYR A 30 -4.37 14.76 -9.04
CA TYR A 30 -5.13 14.88 -10.29
C TYR A 30 -6.61 14.54 -10.10
N LEU A 31 -6.92 13.42 -9.45
CA LEU A 31 -8.28 13.00 -9.19
C LEU A 31 -9.03 14.00 -8.30
N ASN A 32 -8.37 14.57 -7.29
CA ASN A 32 -8.97 15.61 -6.44
C ASN A 32 -9.39 16.82 -7.29
N LEU A 33 -8.50 17.27 -8.18
CA LEU A 33 -8.74 18.43 -9.05
C LEU A 33 -9.85 18.18 -10.08
N VAL A 34 -9.95 16.96 -10.61
CA VAL A 34 -10.91 16.62 -11.68
C VAL A 34 -12.28 16.21 -11.13
N THR A 35 -12.31 15.49 -10.00
CA THR A 35 -13.53 14.81 -9.51
C THR A 35 -14.14 15.43 -8.25
N GLY A 36 -13.49 16.45 -7.66
CA GLY A 36 -14.01 17.12 -6.46
C GLY A 36 -13.80 16.35 -5.15
N GLY A 37 -12.86 15.40 -5.11
CA GLY A 37 -12.27 14.87 -3.88
C GLY A 37 -12.90 13.61 -3.28
N THR A 38 -14.14 13.24 -3.62
CA THR A 38 -14.84 12.11 -2.98
C THR A 38 -14.29 10.73 -3.38
N ILE A 39 -13.74 10.61 -4.59
CA ILE A 39 -13.20 9.34 -5.13
C ILE A 39 -11.82 8.99 -4.52
N ALA A 40 -11.11 9.98 -3.97
CA ALA A 40 -9.75 9.82 -3.45
C ALA A 40 -9.65 8.83 -2.26
N ILE A 41 -10.71 8.71 -1.45
CA ILE A 41 -10.72 7.83 -0.27
C ILE A 41 -10.77 6.36 -0.67
N ALA A 42 -11.55 6.01 -1.69
CA ALA A 42 -11.61 4.63 -2.18
C ALA A 42 -10.26 4.20 -2.78
N ALA A 43 -9.56 5.13 -3.43
CA ALA A 43 -8.27 4.86 -4.05
C ALA A 43 -7.20 4.44 -3.01
N LEU A 44 -7.24 4.97 -1.77
CA LEU A 44 -6.27 4.66 -0.72
C LEU A 44 -6.13 3.15 -0.44
N TYR A 45 -7.22 2.39 -0.47
CA TYR A 45 -7.18 0.95 -0.19
C TYR A 45 -6.73 0.11 -1.40
N VAL A 46 -6.82 0.66 -2.61
CA VAL A 46 -6.49 -0.05 -3.84
C VAL A 46 -5.01 -0.40 -3.89
N ILE A 47 -4.13 0.44 -3.32
CA ILE A 47 -2.69 0.19 -3.36
C ILE A 47 -2.28 -0.98 -2.47
N ALA A 48 -2.85 -1.08 -1.26
CA ALA A 48 -2.59 -2.17 -0.34
C ALA A 48 -3.06 -3.50 -0.95
N ILE A 49 -4.22 -3.50 -1.60
CA ILE A 49 -4.76 -4.67 -2.32
C ILE A 49 -3.87 -5.03 -3.50
N LEU A 50 -3.49 -4.06 -4.33
CA LEU A 50 -2.60 -4.28 -5.48
C LEU A 50 -1.25 -4.85 -5.06
N PHE A 51 -0.61 -4.26 -4.04
CA PHE A 51 0.68 -4.75 -3.56
C PHE A 51 0.57 -6.11 -2.89
N SER A 52 -0.52 -6.39 -2.17
CA SER A 52 -0.82 -7.73 -1.65
C SER A 52 -0.86 -8.76 -2.79
N GLU A 53 -1.61 -8.50 -3.86
CA GLU A 53 -1.72 -9.43 -4.98
C GLU A 53 -0.46 -9.52 -5.83
N LEU A 54 0.21 -8.40 -6.11
CA LEU A 54 1.50 -8.39 -6.81
C LEU A 54 2.56 -9.19 -6.04
N SER A 55 2.60 -9.06 -4.71
CA SER A 55 3.53 -9.82 -3.87
C SER A 55 3.23 -11.32 -3.92
N ARG A 56 1.94 -11.69 -3.93
CA ARG A 56 1.48 -13.08 -4.08
C ARG A 56 1.91 -13.67 -5.43
N ILE A 57 1.73 -12.92 -6.51
CA ILE A 57 2.12 -13.34 -7.87
C ILE A 57 3.65 -13.46 -7.97
N ALA A 58 4.40 -12.55 -7.34
CA ALA A 58 5.86 -12.58 -7.27
C ALA A 58 6.42 -13.72 -6.38
N GLY A 59 5.58 -14.65 -5.91
CA GLY A 59 6.00 -15.80 -5.09
C GLY A 59 6.43 -15.43 -3.67
N SER A 60 6.24 -14.17 -3.26
CA SER A 60 6.62 -13.68 -1.94
C SER A 60 5.41 -12.98 -1.31
N PRO A 61 4.49 -13.69 -0.66
CA PRO A 61 3.34 -13.04 -0.03
C PRO A 61 3.82 -12.06 1.06
N LEU A 62 3.21 -10.88 1.13
CA LEU A 62 3.41 -9.94 2.25
C LEU A 62 2.73 -10.49 3.51
N THR A 63 3.39 -10.28 4.64
CA THR A 63 2.82 -10.59 5.96
C THR A 63 1.76 -9.56 6.34
N MET A 64 0.86 -9.93 7.25
CA MET A 64 -0.18 -9.01 7.75
C MET A 64 0.41 -7.72 8.33
N ASN A 65 1.60 -7.80 8.92
CA ASN A 65 2.30 -6.64 9.49
C ASN A 65 2.89 -5.74 8.40
N GLU A 66 3.35 -6.30 7.29
CA GLU A 66 3.81 -5.50 6.13
C GLU A 66 2.63 -4.82 5.44
N ILE A 67 1.52 -5.55 5.23
CA ILE A 67 0.29 -4.99 4.63
C ILE A 67 -0.30 -3.87 5.50
N PHE A 68 -0.22 -3.99 6.83
CA PHE A 68 -0.69 -2.95 7.74
C PHE A 68 0.14 -1.66 7.68
N VAL A 69 1.42 -1.76 7.30
CA VAL A 69 2.35 -0.63 7.26
C VAL A 69 2.30 0.10 5.91
N ILE A 70 1.89 -0.58 4.84
CA ILE A 70 1.66 -0.03 3.49
C ILE A 70 0.35 0.75 3.45
#